data_AF-A0AAN8BD92-F1
#
_entry.id   AF-A0AAN8BD92-F1
#
_cell.length_a   1.000
_cell.length_b   1.000
_cell.length_c   1.000
_cell.angle_alpha   90.00
_cell.angle_beta   90.00
_cell.angle_gamma   90.00
#
_symmetry.space_group_name_H-M   'P 1'
#
loop_
_entity.id
_entity.type
_entity.pdbx_description
1 polymer ?
#
loop_
_entity_poly.entity_id
_entity_poly.type
_entity_poly.pdbx_seq_one_letter_code
_entity_poly.pdbx_strand_id
1 'polypeptide(L)'
;MQGLARYVFQSENTFCSGDHISWHSPLDNSESRIQHMLLTEDPQMQPVLTPFGTVSFLQIVGVCTEELQAAQQWNGQGILELMRGVRLAGGPWLITDMRRGETIFDIDPHLQQERVDQGIETEGSNLSGVSAKCVWDDLSRPPEDEEDSRSICIGSQPRRLSEKDTEQIRETLRKGLEFNTKAALPPISSQRPSHDRPQSRKDSLESESSAAIVPHELVRTRQLESVHLKFNQESGTLLPLCLRGRLLHGRHFTYKSINGDTAITFVSTGVEGAFATEEHPYAAHGPWLQILLTEEFVEQMLGDLHELNTREETKLPKEYSWPEKKLKISVLPDSVFDNPLQ
;
A
#
# COMPACT_ATOMS: atom_id res chain seq x y z
N MET A 1 7.03 -7.03 -24.55
CA MET A 1 8.06 -7.88 -23.90
C MET A 1 9.39 -7.18 -23.63
N GLN A 2 10.07 -6.58 -24.63
CA GLN A 2 11.39 -5.96 -24.40
C GLN A 2 11.40 -4.86 -23.31
N GLY A 3 10.32 -4.07 -23.19
CA GLY A 3 10.19 -3.09 -22.11
C GLY A 3 10.21 -3.72 -20.72
N LEU A 4 9.50 -4.85 -20.53
CA LEU A 4 9.48 -5.59 -19.27
C LEU A 4 10.84 -6.19 -18.94
N ALA A 5 11.54 -6.75 -19.94
CA ALA A 5 12.88 -7.26 -19.74
C ALA A 5 13.82 -6.15 -19.25
N ARG A 6 13.80 -4.97 -19.90
CA ARG A 6 14.61 -3.83 -19.44
C ARG A 6 14.29 -3.44 -17.98
N TYR A 7 13.01 -3.41 -17.61
CA TYR A 7 12.62 -3.14 -16.22
C TYR A 7 13.23 -4.15 -15.25
N VAL A 8 13.15 -5.46 -15.53
CA VAL A 8 13.73 -6.52 -14.68
C VAL A 8 15.25 -6.35 -14.57
N PHE A 9 15.95 -6.12 -15.69
CA PHE A 9 17.40 -5.95 -15.69
C PHE A 9 17.87 -4.65 -15.00
N GLN A 10 17.08 -3.58 -15.05
CA GLN A 10 17.43 -2.29 -14.44
C GLN A 10 17.10 -2.20 -12.96
N SER A 11 15.98 -2.81 -12.55
CA SER A 11 15.51 -2.76 -11.16
C SER A 11 16.03 -3.94 -10.32
N GLU A 12 16.50 -4.99 -10.97
CA GLU A 12 16.84 -6.29 -10.36
C GLU A 12 15.64 -6.98 -9.67
N ASN A 13 14.42 -6.46 -9.85
CA ASN A 13 13.21 -7.07 -9.33
C ASN A 13 12.78 -8.26 -10.20
N THR A 14 12.62 -9.42 -9.59
CA THR A 14 12.10 -10.62 -10.24
C THR A 14 10.58 -10.63 -10.23
N PHE A 15 9.98 -11.10 -11.32
CA PHE A 15 8.54 -11.33 -11.37
C PHE A 15 8.15 -12.72 -10.84
N CYS A 16 6.97 -12.78 -10.24
CA CYS A 16 6.31 -13.98 -9.75
C CYS A 16 4.90 -14.13 -10.35
N SER A 17 4.36 -15.34 -10.27
CA SER A 17 2.96 -15.61 -10.62
C SER A 17 2.03 -14.85 -9.67
N GLY A 18 1.07 -14.10 -10.22
CA GLY A 18 0.14 -13.24 -9.48
C GLY A 18 0.59 -11.78 -9.41
N ASP A 19 1.79 -11.44 -9.89
CA ASP A 19 2.23 -10.07 -9.99
C ASP A 19 1.44 -9.29 -11.03
N HIS A 20 1.38 -7.98 -10.84
CA HIS A 20 0.74 -7.05 -11.75
C HIS A 20 1.73 -5.98 -12.23
N ILE A 21 1.50 -5.48 -13.44
CA ILE A 21 2.29 -4.42 -14.05
C ILE A 21 1.34 -3.35 -14.57
N SER A 22 1.38 -2.19 -13.92
CA SER A 22 0.65 -1.00 -14.35
C SER A 22 1.34 -0.38 -15.57
N TRP A 23 0.76 -0.56 -16.75
CA TRP A 23 1.37 -0.12 -18.01
C TRP A 23 0.78 1.17 -18.60
N HIS A 24 -0.51 1.45 -18.32
CA HIS A 24 -1.19 2.72 -18.65
C HIS A 24 -1.17 3.10 -20.14
N SER A 25 -1.08 2.11 -21.01
CA SER A 25 -1.08 2.30 -22.46
C SER A 25 -1.53 1.01 -23.16
N PRO A 26 -2.25 1.07 -24.28
CA PRO A 26 -2.61 -0.11 -25.06
C PRO A 26 -1.37 -0.94 -25.42
N LEU A 27 -1.38 -2.25 -25.11
CA LEU A 27 -0.18 -3.10 -25.22
C LEU A 27 0.36 -3.24 -26.65
N ASP A 28 -0.48 -2.98 -27.65
CA ASP A 28 -0.17 -3.01 -29.08
C ASP A 28 -0.08 -1.62 -29.73
N ASN A 29 -0.14 -0.55 -28.94
CA ASN A 29 -0.21 0.86 -29.37
C ASN A 29 -1.44 1.19 -30.24
N SER A 30 -2.51 0.42 -30.13
CA SER A 30 -3.83 0.75 -30.72
C SER A 30 -4.66 1.61 -29.75
N GLU A 31 -5.98 1.63 -29.93
CA GLU A 31 -6.96 2.21 -28.98
C GLU A 31 -7.60 1.12 -28.08
N SER A 32 -6.91 -0.02 -27.90
CA SER A 32 -7.42 -1.13 -27.09
C SER A 32 -7.66 -0.72 -25.63
N ARG A 33 -8.70 -1.32 -25.02
CA ARG A 33 -8.97 -1.21 -23.57
C ARG A 33 -7.98 -2.04 -22.74
N ILE A 34 -7.20 -2.93 -23.36
CA ILE A 34 -6.19 -3.74 -22.69
C ILE A 34 -4.91 -2.92 -22.52
N GLN A 35 -4.68 -2.44 -21.30
CA GLN A 35 -3.66 -1.42 -21.00
C GLN A 35 -2.71 -1.79 -19.87
N HIS A 36 -2.89 -2.96 -19.26
CA HIS A 36 -2.10 -3.43 -18.13
C HIS A 36 -1.85 -4.92 -18.24
N MET A 37 -1.02 -5.46 -17.35
CA MET A 37 -0.63 -6.87 -17.39
C MET A 37 -0.72 -7.51 -16.01
N LEU A 38 -1.19 -8.75 -15.97
CA LEU A 38 -0.98 -9.70 -14.88
C LEU A 38 0.01 -10.78 -15.35
N LEU A 39 0.71 -11.39 -14.41
CA LEU A 39 1.66 -12.47 -14.67
C LEU A 39 1.16 -13.78 -14.07
N THR A 40 1.26 -14.87 -14.81
CA THR A 40 0.87 -16.20 -14.34
C THR A 40 1.83 -17.25 -14.88
N GLU A 41 1.77 -18.46 -14.35
CA GLU A 41 2.52 -19.59 -14.91
C GLU A 41 1.93 -19.96 -16.28
N ASP A 42 2.80 -20.20 -17.25
CA ASP A 42 2.35 -20.67 -18.56
C ASP A 42 1.66 -22.04 -18.43
N PRO A 43 0.44 -22.22 -18.96
CA PRO A 43 -0.35 -23.44 -18.78
C PRO A 43 0.21 -24.64 -19.54
N GLN A 44 1.15 -24.44 -20.46
CA GLN A 44 1.74 -25.50 -21.30
C GLN A 44 3.21 -25.74 -21.00
N MET A 45 3.96 -24.68 -20.71
CA MET A 45 5.41 -24.74 -20.56
C MET A 45 5.80 -25.11 -19.12
N GLN A 46 6.31 -26.33 -18.95
CA GLN A 46 6.83 -26.80 -17.67
C GLN A 46 8.21 -26.21 -17.37
N PRO A 47 8.59 -26.00 -16.09
CA PRO A 47 9.94 -25.59 -15.72
C PRO A 47 10.99 -26.57 -16.26
N VAL A 48 12.09 -26.02 -16.78
CA VAL A 48 13.19 -26.79 -17.38
C VAL A 48 14.45 -26.64 -16.54
N LEU A 49 15.05 -27.77 -16.16
CA LEU A 49 16.37 -27.78 -15.53
C LEU A 49 17.45 -27.62 -16.60
N THR A 50 18.36 -26.67 -16.38
CA THR A 50 19.51 -26.40 -17.25
C THR A 50 20.82 -26.52 -16.46
N PRO A 51 22.00 -26.58 -17.12
CA PRO A 51 23.29 -26.53 -16.44
C PRO A 51 23.50 -25.27 -15.57
N PHE A 52 22.72 -24.21 -15.80
CA PHE A 52 22.84 -22.93 -15.10
C PHE A 52 21.69 -22.67 -14.10
N GLY A 53 20.84 -23.65 -13.86
CA GLY A 53 19.68 -23.55 -12.95
C GLY A 53 18.35 -23.85 -13.62
N THR A 54 17.27 -23.61 -12.90
CA THR A 54 15.90 -23.86 -13.36
C THR A 54 15.35 -22.63 -14.10
N VAL A 55 14.70 -22.88 -15.23
CA VAL A 55 13.98 -21.87 -16.01
C VAL A 55 12.49 -22.15 -15.92
N SER A 56 11.73 -21.23 -15.34
CA SER A 56 10.27 -21.23 -15.34
C SER A 56 9.73 -20.24 -16.37
N PHE A 57 8.50 -20.46 -16.83
CA PHE A 57 7.87 -19.65 -17.87
C PHE A 57 6.69 -18.88 -17.28
N LEU A 58 6.79 -17.55 -17.30
CA LEU A 58 5.70 -16.66 -16.92
C LEU A 58 4.99 -16.14 -18.18
N GLN A 59 3.70 -16.41 -18.25
CA GLN A 59 2.80 -15.86 -19.24
C GLN A 59 2.34 -14.46 -18.82
N ILE A 60 2.33 -13.55 -19.79
CA ILE A 60 1.76 -12.21 -19.65
C ILE A 60 0.29 -12.27 -20.06
N VAL A 61 -0.60 -11.78 -19.19
CA VAL A 61 -2.03 -11.68 -19.45
C VAL A 61 -2.43 -10.22 -19.48
N GLY A 62 -2.90 -9.74 -20.63
CA GLY A 62 -3.37 -8.36 -20.77
C GLY A 62 -4.74 -8.14 -20.11
N VAL A 63 -4.83 -7.09 -19.30
CA VAL A 63 -6.04 -6.74 -18.53
C VAL A 63 -6.46 -5.28 -18.71
N CYS A 64 -7.74 -5.01 -18.44
CA CYS A 64 -8.30 -3.66 -18.35
C CYS A 64 -7.88 -2.99 -17.04
N THR A 65 -8.10 -1.67 -16.94
CA THR A 65 -7.75 -0.89 -15.73
C THR A 65 -8.51 -1.35 -14.50
N GLU A 66 -9.80 -1.67 -14.64
CA GLU A 66 -10.67 -2.11 -13.55
C GLU A 66 -10.25 -3.49 -13.02
N GLU A 67 -9.77 -4.38 -13.90
CA GLU A 67 -9.25 -5.70 -13.53
C GLU A 67 -7.91 -5.59 -12.81
N LEU A 68 -7.04 -4.68 -13.25
CA LEU A 68 -5.82 -4.36 -12.52
C LEU A 68 -6.14 -3.82 -11.12
N GLN A 69 -7.10 -2.90 -11.01
CA GLN A 69 -7.51 -2.33 -9.72
C GLN A 69 -8.03 -3.43 -8.78
N ALA A 70 -8.87 -4.33 -9.29
CA ALA A 70 -9.37 -5.47 -8.51
C ALA A 70 -8.22 -6.40 -8.07
N ALA A 71 -7.20 -6.63 -8.92
CA ALA A 71 -6.03 -7.43 -8.57
C ALA A 71 -5.16 -6.77 -7.48
N GLN A 72 -5.07 -5.44 -7.51
CA GLN A 72 -4.37 -4.65 -6.50
C GLN A 72 -5.11 -4.67 -5.16
N GLN A 73 -6.45 -4.58 -5.20
CA GLN A 73 -7.31 -4.58 -4.01
C GLN A 73 -7.44 -5.95 -3.35
N TRP A 74 -7.55 -7.03 -4.14
CA TRP A 74 -7.61 -8.40 -3.63
C TRP A 74 -6.23 -9.05 -3.74
N ASN A 75 -6.02 -9.83 -4.79
CA ASN A 75 -4.74 -10.36 -5.22
C ASN A 75 -4.80 -10.78 -6.70
N GLY A 76 -3.64 -10.84 -7.38
CA GLY A 76 -3.59 -11.17 -8.80
C GLY A 76 -4.03 -12.60 -9.13
N GLN A 77 -3.77 -13.57 -8.25
CA GLN A 77 -4.17 -14.97 -8.46
C GLN A 77 -5.68 -15.13 -8.52
N GLY A 78 -6.40 -14.48 -7.61
CA GLY A 78 -7.84 -14.45 -7.58
C GLY A 78 -8.42 -13.93 -8.89
N ILE A 79 -7.94 -12.78 -9.38
CA ILE A 79 -8.40 -12.22 -10.66
C ILE A 79 -8.06 -13.12 -11.85
N LEU A 80 -6.86 -13.71 -11.89
CA LEU A 80 -6.49 -14.68 -12.93
C LEU A 80 -7.45 -15.88 -12.94
N GLU A 81 -7.86 -16.38 -11.78
CA GLU A 81 -8.82 -17.49 -11.69
C GLU A 81 -10.23 -17.08 -12.18
N LEU A 82 -10.68 -15.85 -11.87
CA LEU A 82 -11.93 -15.33 -12.44
C LEU A 82 -11.87 -15.22 -13.97
N MET A 83 -10.76 -14.71 -14.51
CA MET A 83 -10.54 -14.61 -15.95
C MET A 83 -10.52 -15.98 -16.65
N ARG A 84 -10.06 -17.05 -15.97
CA ARG A 84 -10.13 -18.42 -16.50
C ARG A 84 -11.57 -18.89 -16.71
N GLY A 85 -12.49 -18.47 -15.84
CA GLY A 85 -13.92 -18.75 -15.97
C GLY A 85 -14.60 -17.98 -17.10
N VAL A 86 -14.05 -16.83 -17.50
CA VAL A 86 -14.64 -15.97 -18.53
C VAL A 86 -13.95 -16.19 -19.88
N ARG A 87 -14.62 -16.91 -20.78
CA ARG A 87 -14.08 -17.28 -22.09
C ARG A 87 -13.58 -16.08 -22.91
N LEU A 88 -14.28 -14.95 -22.87
CA LEU A 88 -13.93 -13.74 -23.62
C LEU A 88 -12.75 -12.98 -23.01
N ALA A 89 -12.47 -13.14 -21.71
CA ALA A 89 -11.39 -12.43 -21.02
C ALA A 89 -10.06 -13.19 -21.03
N GLY A 90 -10.10 -14.51 -21.22
CA GLY A 90 -8.90 -15.31 -21.43
C GLY A 90 -9.15 -16.81 -21.49
N GLY A 91 -10.19 -17.29 -20.80
CA GLY A 91 -10.49 -18.71 -20.70
C GLY A 91 -9.38 -19.52 -19.99
N PRO A 92 -9.41 -20.86 -20.07
CA PRO A 92 -8.52 -21.71 -19.28
C PRO A 92 -7.02 -21.46 -19.49
N TRP A 93 -6.64 -20.91 -20.65
CA TRP A 93 -5.24 -20.60 -20.99
C TRP A 93 -4.92 -19.11 -20.93
N LEU A 94 -5.84 -18.27 -20.46
CA LEU A 94 -5.64 -16.84 -20.26
C LEU A 94 -5.11 -16.11 -21.51
N ILE A 95 -5.70 -16.43 -22.66
CA ILE A 95 -5.32 -15.86 -23.95
C ILE A 95 -5.78 -14.40 -24.00
N THR A 96 -4.84 -13.49 -24.21
CA THR A 96 -5.16 -12.06 -24.32
C THR A 96 -5.75 -11.74 -25.70
N ASP A 97 -6.98 -11.24 -25.73
CA ASP A 97 -7.59 -10.65 -26.93
C ASP A 97 -7.54 -9.13 -26.86
N MET A 98 -6.72 -8.50 -27.71
CA MET A 98 -6.58 -7.03 -27.78
C MET A 98 -7.85 -6.32 -28.27
N ARG A 99 -8.84 -7.03 -28.83
CA ARG A 99 -10.11 -6.46 -29.28
C ARG A 99 -11.20 -6.49 -28.22
N ARG A 100 -10.92 -7.04 -27.03
CA ARG A 100 -11.89 -7.09 -25.93
C ARG A 100 -12.25 -5.67 -25.46
N GLY A 101 -13.54 -5.34 -25.52
CA GLY A 101 -14.08 -4.04 -25.12
C GLY A 101 -14.70 -4.01 -23.72
N GLU A 102 -14.99 -5.17 -23.13
CA GLU A 102 -15.69 -5.33 -21.85
C GLU A 102 -14.76 -5.98 -20.82
N THR A 103 -14.83 -5.53 -19.56
CA THR A 103 -14.13 -6.16 -18.43
C THR A 103 -14.83 -7.46 -18.02
N ILE A 104 -14.18 -8.30 -17.21
CA ILE A 104 -14.87 -9.45 -16.58
C ILE A 104 -16.09 -9.03 -15.75
N PHE A 105 -16.08 -7.81 -15.18
CA PHE A 105 -17.18 -7.29 -14.37
C PHE A 105 -18.33 -6.71 -15.20
N ASP A 106 -18.04 -6.23 -16.41
CA ASP A 106 -19.07 -5.83 -17.37
C ASP A 106 -19.81 -7.07 -17.91
N ILE A 107 -19.04 -8.16 -18.15
CA ILE A 107 -19.57 -9.43 -18.65
C ILE A 107 -20.39 -10.15 -17.57
N ASP A 108 -19.89 -10.20 -16.34
CA ASP A 108 -20.59 -10.78 -15.20
C ASP A 108 -20.42 -9.90 -13.93
N PRO A 109 -21.42 -9.04 -13.64
CA PRO A 109 -21.37 -8.16 -12.47
C PRO A 109 -21.26 -8.87 -11.13
N HIS A 110 -21.70 -10.14 -11.03
CA HIS A 110 -21.62 -10.91 -9.77
C HIS A 110 -20.17 -11.18 -9.35
N LEU A 111 -19.22 -11.19 -10.30
CA LEU A 111 -17.81 -11.44 -9.99
C LEU A 111 -17.22 -10.42 -9.01
N GLN A 112 -17.65 -9.15 -9.08
CA GLN A 112 -17.17 -8.14 -8.14
C GLN A 112 -17.65 -8.46 -6.72
N GLN A 113 -18.98 -8.57 -6.53
CA GLN A 113 -19.56 -8.67 -5.20
C GLN A 113 -19.43 -10.06 -4.57
N GLU A 114 -19.62 -11.11 -5.36
CA GLU A 114 -19.66 -12.48 -4.83
C GLU A 114 -18.27 -13.13 -4.76
N ARG A 115 -17.31 -12.68 -5.59
CA ARG A 115 -15.98 -13.30 -5.64
C ARG A 115 -14.90 -12.39 -5.12
N VAL A 116 -14.77 -11.17 -5.64
CA VAL A 116 -13.70 -10.25 -5.21
C VAL A 116 -13.91 -9.82 -3.77
N ASP A 117 -15.09 -9.33 -3.41
CA ASP A 117 -15.35 -8.86 -2.04
C ASP A 117 -15.26 -10.00 -1.02
N GLN A 118 -15.80 -11.19 -1.36
CA GLN A 118 -15.66 -12.40 -0.52
C GLN A 118 -14.20 -12.84 -0.41
N GLY A 119 -13.45 -12.82 -1.51
CA GLY A 119 -12.03 -13.16 -1.52
C GLY A 119 -11.20 -12.23 -0.63
N ILE A 120 -11.49 -10.92 -0.65
CA ILE A 120 -10.85 -9.95 0.24
C ILE A 120 -11.19 -10.26 1.70
N GLU A 121 -12.44 -10.64 1.99
CA GLU A 121 -12.86 -11.02 3.34
C GLU A 121 -12.12 -12.27 3.84
N THR A 122 -11.99 -13.31 3.01
CA THR A 122 -11.43 -14.60 3.42
C THR A 122 -9.90 -14.69 3.33
N GLU A 123 -9.29 -14.05 2.33
CA GLU A 123 -7.84 -14.15 2.04
C GLU A 123 -7.07 -12.87 2.38
N GLY A 124 -7.79 -11.77 2.56
CA GLY A 124 -7.23 -10.45 2.78
C GLY A 124 -6.85 -9.75 1.48
N SER A 125 -6.29 -8.55 1.65
CA SER A 125 -5.87 -7.65 0.58
C SER A 125 -4.35 -7.55 0.51
N ASN A 126 -3.81 -7.53 -0.71
CA ASN A 126 -2.41 -7.23 -0.98
C ASN A 126 -2.11 -5.73 -1.00
N LEU A 127 -3.13 -4.86 -1.00
CA LEU A 127 -2.94 -3.42 -0.98
C LEU A 127 -2.44 -2.97 0.40
N SER A 128 -1.16 -2.57 0.51
CA SER A 128 -0.57 -2.11 1.76
C SER A 128 -0.79 -0.63 2.05
N GLY A 129 -1.22 0.13 1.04
CA GLY A 129 -1.49 1.55 1.19
C GLY A 129 -1.74 2.23 -0.14
N VAL A 130 -2.12 3.50 -0.05
CA VAL A 130 -2.47 4.34 -1.19
C VAL A 130 -1.95 5.76 -0.99
N SER A 131 -1.60 6.42 -2.10
CA SER A 131 -1.45 7.88 -2.11
C SER A 131 -2.83 8.47 -2.36
N ALA A 132 -3.34 9.29 -1.44
CA ALA A 132 -4.69 9.83 -1.53
C ALA A 132 -4.84 11.19 -0.85
N LYS A 133 -6.02 11.81 -0.99
CA LYS A 133 -6.36 13.06 -0.28
C LYS A 133 -6.81 12.73 1.14
N CYS A 134 -5.88 12.84 2.09
CA CYS A 134 -6.15 12.61 3.51
C CYS A 134 -5.33 13.56 4.41
N VAL A 135 -5.86 13.84 5.60
CA VAL A 135 -5.19 14.59 6.68
C VAL A 135 -5.70 14.12 8.04
N TRP A 136 -4.96 14.37 9.11
CA TRP A 136 -5.38 14.10 10.48
C TRP A 136 -5.12 15.30 11.38
N ASP A 137 -5.96 15.47 12.40
CA ASP A 137 -5.82 16.51 13.43
C ASP A 137 -5.79 15.89 14.83
N ASP A 138 -5.02 16.52 15.71
CA ASP A 138 -5.02 16.23 17.15
C ASP A 138 -6.16 17.01 17.82
N LEU A 139 -7.16 16.29 18.33
CA LEU A 139 -8.32 16.87 19.02
C LEU A 139 -8.09 17.08 20.53
N SER A 140 -6.94 16.65 21.06
CA SER A 140 -6.66 16.76 22.50
C SER A 140 -6.27 18.17 22.95
N ARG A 141 -5.93 19.07 22.01
CA ARG A 141 -5.54 20.45 22.31
C ARG A 141 -6.64 21.43 21.90
N PRO A 142 -7.08 22.35 22.78
CA PRO A 142 -7.96 23.43 22.37
C PRO A 142 -7.24 24.37 21.37
N PRO A 143 -7.97 25.00 20.43
CA PRO A 143 -7.39 25.90 19.43
C PRO A 143 -6.70 27.15 20.00
N GLU A 144 -6.80 27.40 21.32
CA GLU A 144 -6.16 28.54 21.97
C GLU A 144 -4.65 28.35 22.24
N ASP A 145 -4.13 27.11 22.17
CA ASP A 145 -2.69 26.82 22.18
C ASP A 145 -2.08 26.87 20.76
N GLU A 146 -2.59 27.80 19.94
CA GLU A 146 -2.16 27.99 18.55
C GLU A 146 -0.72 28.52 18.44
N GLU A 147 -0.11 29.03 19.51
CA GLU A 147 1.33 29.37 19.48
C GLU A 147 2.23 28.12 19.44
N ASP A 148 1.79 27.00 20.01
CA ASP A 148 2.59 25.76 20.03
C ASP A 148 2.22 24.84 18.86
N SER A 149 1.01 24.96 18.32
CA SER A 149 0.63 24.36 17.02
C SER A 149 1.23 25.14 15.84
N ARG A 150 1.53 26.44 16.02
CA ARG A 150 2.43 27.23 15.15
C ARG A 150 3.93 27.05 15.47
N SER A 151 4.33 26.16 16.38
CA SER A 151 5.75 25.75 16.45
C SER A 151 6.20 24.96 15.21
N ILE A 152 5.26 24.64 14.31
CA ILE A 152 5.50 24.19 12.93
C ILE A 152 5.90 25.38 12.01
N CYS A 153 5.75 26.64 12.45
CA CYS A 153 5.79 27.83 11.59
C CYS A 153 6.69 29.00 12.05
N ILE A 154 7.34 28.98 13.22
CA ILE A 154 8.28 30.05 13.60
C ILE A 154 9.72 29.54 13.51
N GLY A 155 10.27 29.67 12.30
CA GLY A 155 11.65 29.34 11.98
C GLY A 155 11.79 28.64 10.63
N SER A 156 11.34 29.26 9.54
CA SER A 156 11.76 28.96 8.16
C SER A 156 11.87 27.47 7.77
N GLN A 157 10.73 26.76 7.65
CA GLN A 157 10.39 25.70 6.67
C GLN A 157 9.38 24.70 7.29
N PRO A 158 8.34 24.25 6.54
CA PRO A 158 7.47 23.17 6.99
C PRO A 158 8.31 21.92 7.28
N ARG A 159 8.20 21.38 8.50
CA ARG A 159 8.96 20.20 8.94
C ARG A 159 8.48 18.97 8.16
N ARG A 160 9.20 18.65 7.08
CA ARG A 160 8.92 17.53 6.19
C ARG A 160 9.17 16.20 6.88
N LEU A 161 8.51 15.14 6.39
CA LEU A 161 8.91 13.76 6.70
C LEU A 161 10.42 13.64 6.52
N SER A 162 11.12 13.02 7.48
CA SER A 162 12.55 12.75 7.31
C SER A 162 12.76 11.86 6.08
N GLU A 163 13.93 11.91 5.46
CA GLU A 163 14.33 10.92 4.45
C GLU A 163 14.20 9.51 5.02
N LYS A 164 14.53 9.32 6.32
CA LYS A 164 14.39 8.03 7.00
C LYS A 164 12.94 7.59 7.14
N ASP A 165 12.02 8.49 7.48
CA ASP A 165 10.60 8.17 7.63
C ASP A 165 9.97 7.89 6.26
N THR A 166 10.35 8.69 5.25
CA THR A 166 9.92 8.47 3.87
C THR A 166 10.39 7.12 3.35
N GLU A 167 11.64 6.75 3.65
CA GLU A 167 12.19 5.47 3.24
C GLU A 167 11.58 4.32 4.03
N GLN A 168 11.29 4.49 5.32
CA GLN A 168 10.58 3.49 6.12
C GLN A 168 9.13 3.31 5.64
N ILE A 169 8.43 4.39 5.28
CA ILE A 169 7.08 4.34 4.68
C ILE A 169 7.16 3.63 3.32
N ARG A 170 8.14 3.98 2.47
CA ARG A 170 8.36 3.30 1.18
C ARG A 170 8.70 1.82 1.37
N GLU A 171 9.56 1.48 2.32
CA GLU A 171 9.95 0.12 2.62
C GLU A 171 8.77 -0.67 3.18
N THR A 172 7.94 -0.06 4.02
CA THR A 172 6.70 -0.67 4.55
C THR A 172 5.69 -0.91 3.43
N LEU A 173 5.49 0.07 2.54
CA LEU A 173 4.64 -0.06 1.35
C LEU A 173 5.17 -1.15 0.40
N ARG A 174 6.49 -1.20 0.20
CA ARG A 174 7.19 -2.18 -0.66
C ARG A 174 7.12 -3.59 -0.08
N LYS A 175 7.44 -3.76 1.21
CA LYS A 175 7.34 -5.05 1.92
C LYS A 175 5.91 -5.57 1.97
N GLY A 176 4.92 -4.68 2.05
CA GLY A 176 3.51 -5.04 1.94
C GLY A 176 3.14 -5.72 0.61
N LEU A 177 3.91 -5.49 -0.46
CA LEU A 177 3.78 -6.15 -1.77
C LEU A 177 4.60 -7.45 -1.88
N GLU A 178 5.58 -7.68 -1.00
CA GLU A 178 6.55 -8.79 -1.06
C GLU A 178 6.10 -10.06 -0.28
N PHE A 179 4.93 -10.04 0.36
CA PHE A 179 4.40 -11.19 1.10
C PHE A 179 3.81 -12.28 0.18
N ASN A 180 4.65 -12.91 -0.63
CA ASN A 180 4.40 -14.25 -1.14
C ASN A 180 5.69 -15.04 -1.47
N THR A 181 6.74 -14.88 -0.67
CA THR A 181 7.99 -15.63 -0.82
C THR A 181 8.29 -16.51 0.40
N LYS A 182 7.48 -17.55 0.63
CA LYS A 182 8.02 -18.76 1.27
C LYS A 182 8.75 -19.59 0.22
N ALA A 183 9.93 -19.12 -0.20
CA ALA A 183 10.90 -20.02 -0.81
C ALA A 183 11.53 -20.86 0.32
N ALA A 184 11.30 -22.17 0.28
CA ALA A 184 11.89 -23.12 1.19
C ALA A 184 13.43 -23.06 1.09
N LEU A 185 14.09 -22.73 2.21
CA LEU A 185 15.55 -22.82 2.32
C LEU A 185 15.99 -24.30 2.28
N PRO A 186 16.99 -24.68 1.47
CA PRO A 186 17.66 -25.97 1.63
C PRO A 186 18.65 -25.91 2.82
N PRO A 187 19.02 -27.06 3.43
CA PRO A 187 19.68 -27.08 4.73
C PRO A 187 21.15 -26.63 4.67
N ILE A 188 21.55 -25.83 5.67
CA ILE A 188 22.92 -25.33 5.86
C ILE A 188 23.82 -26.47 6.35
N SER A 189 24.78 -26.87 5.52
CA SER A 189 25.93 -27.69 5.90
C SER A 189 26.90 -26.86 6.76
N SER A 190 27.08 -27.32 8.00
CA SER A 190 28.05 -26.83 8.97
C SER A 190 29.50 -26.98 8.50
N GLN A 191 30.26 -25.88 8.39
CA GLN A 191 31.72 -25.86 8.58
C GLN A 191 32.27 -24.41 8.69
N ARG A 192 33.02 -24.17 9.77
CA ARG A 192 33.97 -23.07 10.05
C ARG A 192 35.11 -23.71 10.86
N PRO A 193 36.28 -23.08 11.10
CA PRO A 193 36.82 -21.78 10.62
C PRO A 193 38.33 -21.84 10.21
N SER A 194 38.89 -20.75 9.65
CA SER A 194 40.26 -20.26 10.01
C SER A 194 40.66 -18.92 9.35
N HIS A 195 41.43 -18.13 10.13
CA HIS A 195 42.08 -16.83 9.90
C HIS A 195 43.03 -16.72 8.68
N ASP A 196 43.20 -15.52 8.07
CA ASP A 196 44.34 -14.58 8.33
C ASP A 196 44.33 -13.28 7.47
N ARG A 197 45.01 -12.24 8.01
CA ARG A 197 45.20 -10.78 7.67
C ARG A 197 45.96 -10.44 6.34
N PRO A 198 46.36 -9.17 5.98
CA PRO A 198 45.98 -7.79 6.41
C PRO A 198 45.83 -6.68 5.31
N GLN A 199 45.36 -5.50 5.78
CA GLN A 199 45.42 -4.08 5.35
C GLN A 199 46.28 -3.61 4.14
N SER A 200 45.73 -2.64 3.38
CA SER A 200 46.47 -1.59 2.66
C SER A 200 45.75 -0.22 2.76
N ARG A 201 46.53 0.83 3.01
CA ARG A 201 46.16 2.24 3.21
C ARG A 201 46.26 3.02 1.89
N LYS A 202 45.40 4.04 1.67
CA LYS A 202 45.81 5.33 1.08
C LYS A 202 44.77 6.46 1.26
N ASP A 203 45.19 7.47 2.02
CA ASP A 203 44.99 8.95 1.97
C ASP A 203 43.82 9.52 1.14
N SER A 204 42.85 10.23 1.71
CA SER A 204 42.86 11.56 2.37
C SER A 204 43.07 12.74 1.42
N LEU A 205 42.00 13.53 1.18
CA LEU A 205 42.04 14.96 0.93
C LEU A 205 40.77 15.60 1.53
N GLU A 206 40.99 16.41 2.57
CA GLU A 206 40.03 17.30 3.22
C GLU A 206 39.87 18.61 2.43
N SER A 207 38.69 19.23 2.48
CA SER A 207 38.53 20.67 2.73
C SER A 207 37.05 21.03 2.97
N GLU A 208 36.75 21.16 4.25
CA GLU A 208 35.97 22.20 4.93
C GLU A 208 34.90 23.00 4.15
N SER A 209 33.64 22.79 4.51
CA SER A 209 32.81 23.93 4.94
C SER A 209 31.96 23.51 6.14
N SER A 210 32.35 24.04 7.30
CA SER A 210 31.72 23.85 8.59
C SER A 210 30.35 24.50 8.62
N ALA A 211 29.29 23.74 8.33
CA ALA A 211 27.98 23.99 8.89
C ALA A 211 27.84 23.04 10.08
N ALA A 212 27.66 23.61 11.28
CA ALA A 212 27.51 22.87 12.52
C ALA A 212 26.51 21.71 12.33
N ILE A 213 26.99 20.48 12.52
CA ILE A 213 26.14 19.31 12.67
C ILE A 213 25.42 19.51 14.00
N VAL A 214 24.26 20.15 13.93
CA VAL A 214 23.27 20.08 15.01
C VAL A 214 22.90 18.59 15.08
N PRO A 215 23.09 17.92 16.23
CA PRO A 215 22.66 16.55 16.37
C PRO A 215 21.19 16.49 15.99
N HIS A 216 20.83 15.66 15.01
CA HIS A 216 19.43 15.36 14.71
C HIS A 216 18.73 15.02 16.03
N GLU A 217 17.90 15.94 16.52
CA GLU A 217 17.01 15.66 17.63
C GLU A 217 16.17 14.45 17.20
N LEU A 218 16.28 13.36 17.94
CA LEU A 218 15.41 12.20 17.81
C LEU A 218 13.98 12.73 17.84
N VAL A 219 13.31 12.76 16.70
CA VAL A 219 11.91 13.17 16.60
C VAL A 219 11.15 12.28 17.58
N ARG A 220 10.63 12.88 18.64
CA ARG A 220 10.04 12.14 19.75
C ARG A 220 8.62 11.75 19.35
N THR A 221 8.30 10.46 19.44
CA THR A 221 6.93 9.99 19.24
C THR A 221 6.01 10.67 20.25
N ARG A 222 4.97 11.33 19.76
CA ARG A 222 3.92 11.97 20.57
C ARG A 222 2.76 11.01 20.71
N GLN A 223 2.31 10.78 21.93
CA GLN A 223 1.06 10.06 22.21
C GLN A 223 -0.09 11.06 22.13
N LEU A 224 -1.16 10.69 21.44
CA LEU A 224 -2.33 11.53 21.23
C LEU A 224 -3.50 10.94 22.02
N GLU A 225 -4.30 11.80 22.63
CA GLU A 225 -5.48 11.35 23.38
C GLU A 225 -6.72 11.23 22.49
N SER A 226 -6.83 12.08 21.47
CA SER A 226 -8.00 12.15 20.59
C SER A 226 -7.59 12.55 19.17
N VAL A 227 -8.15 11.91 18.16
CA VAL A 227 -7.75 12.11 16.76
C VAL A 227 -8.96 12.26 15.84
N HIS A 228 -8.86 13.20 14.88
CA HIS A 228 -9.77 13.35 13.77
C HIS A 228 -9.08 12.99 12.45
N LEU A 229 -9.56 11.96 11.76
CA LEU A 229 -9.11 11.60 10.42
C LEU A 229 -10.06 12.19 9.38
N LYS A 230 -9.49 12.77 8.32
CA LYS A 230 -10.24 13.38 7.22
C LYS A 230 -9.80 12.75 5.91
N PHE A 231 -10.77 12.27 5.16
CA PHE A 231 -10.59 11.61 3.87
C PHE A 231 -11.46 12.28 2.82
N ASN A 232 -11.02 12.31 1.57
CA ASN A 232 -11.94 12.59 0.48
C ASN A 232 -12.82 11.37 0.18
N GLN A 233 -13.78 11.51 -0.74
CA GLN A 233 -14.69 10.42 -1.07
C GLN A 233 -13.94 9.17 -1.57
N GLU A 234 -12.99 9.34 -2.50
CA GLU A 234 -12.21 8.23 -3.05
C GLU A 234 -11.45 7.46 -1.96
N SER A 235 -10.67 8.14 -1.13
CA SER A 235 -9.93 7.50 -0.03
C SER A 235 -10.84 6.92 1.05
N GLY A 236 -11.98 7.55 1.33
CA GLY A 236 -12.99 7.07 2.27
C GLY A 236 -13.59 5.72 1.85
N THR A 237 -13.82 5.50 0.56
CA THR A 237 -14.33 4.21 0.05
C THR A 237 -13.37 3.03 0.25
N LEU A 238 -12.09 3.30 0.54
CA LEU A 238 -11.11 2.27 0.85
C LEU A 238 -11.05 1.88 2.33
N LEU A 239 -11.74 2.61 3.22
CA LEU A 239 -11.76 2.29 4.66
C LEU A 239 -12.26 0.86 4.93
N PRO A 240 -13.34 0.37 4.29
CA PRO A 240 -13.76 -1.01 4.46
C PRO A 240 -12.69 -2.03 4.04
N LEU A 241 -11.93 -1.77 2.98
CA LEU A 241 -10.82 -2.62 2.55
C LEU A 241 -9.66 -2.58 3.55
N CYS A 242 -9.30 -1.39 4.05
CA CYS A 242 -8.30 -1.20 5.10
C CYS A 242 -8.66 -2.00 6.36
N LEU A 243 -9.91 -1.91 6.81
CA LEU A 243 -10.41 -2.58 8.01
C LEU A 243 -10.53 -4.11 7.77
N ARG A 244 -11.37 -4.53 6.82
CA ARG A 244 -11.71 -5.93 6.57
C ARG A 244 -10.58 -6.71 5.91
N GLY A 245 -9.97 -6.16 4.86
CA GLY A 245 -8.97 -6.86 4.06
C GLY A 245 -7.55 -6.82 4.64
N ARG A 246 -7.27 -5.94 5.61
CA ARG A 246 -5.91 -5.79 6.16
C ARG A 246 -5.88 -5.96 7.67
N LEU A 247 -6.61 -5.14 8.42
CA LEU A 247 -6.52 -5.17 9.89
C LEU A 247 -7.04 -6.47 10.48
N LEU A 248 -8.19 -6.99 10.03
CA LEU A 248 -8.69 -8.32 10.43
C LEU A 248 -7.76 -9.47 10.02
N HIS A 249 -6.84 -9.23 9.08
CA HIS A 249 -5.82 -10.19 8.63
C HIS A 249 -4.47 -10.01 9.34
N GLY A 250 -4.41 -9.21 10.41
CA GLY A 250 -3.17 -8.96 11.15
C GLY A 250 -2.15 -8.12 10.38
N ARG A 251 -2.60 -7.31 9.41
CA ARG A 251 -1.76 -6.47 8.55
C ARG A 251 -1.95 -4.99 8.89
N HIS A 252 -1.13 -4.14 8.28
CA HIS A 252 -1.25 -2.68 8.33
C HIS A 252 -1.80 -2.11 7.01
N PHE A 253 -2.28 -0.87 7.02
CA PHE A 253 -2.61 -0.12 5.82
C PHE A 253 -2.24 1.35 5.96
N THR A 254 -1.59 1.94 4.96
CA THR A 254 -1.13 3.33 5.01
C THR A 254 -1.80 4.21 3.95
N TYR A 255 -2.42 5.31 4.39
CA TYR A 255 -2.77 6.43 3.52
C TYR A 255 -1.65 7.46 3.55
N LYS A 256 -1.10 7.81 2.40
CA LYS A 256 -0.12 8.89 2.26
C LYS A 256 -0.78 10.07 1.54
N SER A 257 -0.69 11.26 2.12
CA SER A 257 -1.26 12.46 1.50
C SER A 257 -0.56 12.77 0.18
N ILE A 258 -1.33 13.14 -0.85
CA ILE A 258 -0.79 13.64 -2.12
C ILE A 258 -0.41 15.13 -2.05
N ASN A 259 -1.03 15.88 -1.14
CA ASN A 259 -0.91 17.35 -1.07
C ASN A 259 0.04 17.82 0.05
N GLY A 260 0.63 16.89 0.81
CA GLY A 260 1.53 17.23 1.91
C GLY A 260 2.30 16.04 2.44
N ASP A 261 3.05 16.26 3.52
CA ASP A 261 3.91 15.26 4.14
C ASP A 261 3.17 14.42 5.21
N THR A 262 1.85 14.37 5.17
CA THR A 262 1.03 13.64 6.14
C THR A 262 0.87 12.17 5.75
N ALA A 263 0.94 11.27 6.71
CA ALA A 263 0.64 9.86 6.54
C ALA A 263 -0.20 9.33 7.72
N ILE A 264 -1.15 8.45 7.43
CA ILE A 264 -2.00 7.77 8.41
C ILE A 264 -1.82 6.27 8.19
N THR A 265 -1.25 5.58 9.17
CA THR A 265 -1.07 4.13 9.12
C THR A 265 -1.95 3.46 10.17
N PHE A 266 -2.91 2.67 9.71
CA PHE A 266 -3.67 1.77 10.55
C PHE A 266 -2.85 0.50 10.81
N VAL A 267 -2.76 0.10 12.08
CA VAL A 267 -2.06 -1.11 12.50
C VAL A 267 -2.97 -2.00 13.34
N SER A 268 -2.87 -3.30 13.12
CA SER A 268 -3.52 -4.31 13.98
C SER A 268 -2.56 -4.73 15.09
N THR A 269 -3.08 -5.40 16.11
CA THR A 269 -2.30 -5.87 17.28
C THR A 269 -1.15 -6.81 16.92
N GLY A 270 -1.22 -7.49 15.76
CA GLY A 270 -0.17 -8.40 15.28
C GLY A 270 1.00 -7.74 14.54
N VAL A 271 0.96 -6.43 14.30
CA VAL A 271 2.01 -5.74 13.51
C VAL A 271 3.21 -5.37 14.40
N GLU A 272 4.36 -5.98 14.12
CA GLU A 272 5.61 -5.65 14.81
C GLU A 272 6.22 -4.31 14.35
N GLY A 273 6.92 -3.63 15.26
CA GLY A 273 7.64 -2.39 14.95
C GLY A 273 6.77 -1.12 14.87
N ALA A 274 5.47 -1.23 15.16
CA ALA A 274 4.60 -0.08 15.37
C ALA A 274 4.98 0.68 16.65
N PHE A 275 4.86 2.01 16.61
CA PHE A 275 5.03 2.87 17.78
C PHE A 275 3.69 3.26 18.44
N ALA A 276 2.55 2.94 17.80
CA ALA A 276 1.26 2.86 18.48
C ALA A 276 1.16 1.52 19.23
N THR A 277 0.60 1.54 20.44
CA THR A 277 0.50 0.38 21.33
C THR A 277 -0.94 0.24 21.85
N GLU A 278 -1.30 -0.89 22.45
CA GLU A 278 -2.65 -1.04 23.04
C GLU A 278 -2.93 -0.03 24.16
N GLU A 279 -1.90 0.34 24.93
CA GLU A 279 -2.02 1.38 25.97
C GLU A 279 -2.13 2.80 25.38
N HIS A 280 -1.45 3.03 24.25
CA HIS A 280 -1.41 4.33 23.56
C HIS A 280 -1.72 4.11 22.07
N PRO A 281 -3.00 3.95 21.71
CA PRO A 281 -3.41 3.52 20.38
C PRO A 281 -3.20 4.60 19.31
N TYR A 282 -3.08 5.86 19.72
CA TYR A 282 -2.83 6.98 18.81
C TYR A 282 -1.46 7.56 19.11
N ALA A 283 -0.56 7.48 18.13
CA ALA A 283 0.78 7.99 18.26
C ALA A 283 1.24 8.62 16.95
N ALA A 284 2.01 9.70 17.02
CA ALA A 284 2.51 10.40 15.85
C ALA A 284 4.01 10.69 15.95
N HIS A 285 4.71 10.48 14.84
CA HIS A 285 6.10 10.86 14.63
C HIS A 285 6.14 11.97 13.57
N GLY A 286 6.21 13.24 14.02
CA GLY A 286 6.01 14.38 13.13
C GLY A 286 4.61 14.33 12.48
N PRO A 287 4.50 14.41 11.14
CA PRO A 287 3.23 14.32 10.41
C PRO A 287 2.76 12.88 10.13
N TRP A 288 3.51 11.86 10.54
CA TRP A 288 3.14 10.45 10.40
C TRP A 288 2.39 9.94 11.64
N LEU A 289 1.11 9.66 11.48
CA LEU A 289 0.23 9.09 12.50
C LEU A 289 0.16 7.56 12.36
N GLN A 290 0.27 6.84 13.48
CA GLN A 290 -0.12 5.44 13.61
C GLN A 290 -1.32 5.30 14.55
N ILE A 291 -2.25 4.44 14.12
CA ILE A 291 -3.49 4.14 14.84
C ILE A 291 -3.60 2.64 15.01
N LEU A 292 -3.53 2.17 16.26
CA LEU A 292 -3.78 0.78 16.59
C LEU A 292 -5.27 0.56 16.84
N LEU A 293 -5.86 -0.38 16.11
CA LEU A 293 -7.25 -0.80 16.29
C LEU A 293 -7.31 -2.27 16.72
N THR A 294 -8.10 -2.57 17.74
CA THR A 294 -8.39 -3.95 18.16
C THR A 294 -9.40 -4.59 17.20
N GLU A 295 -9.37 -5.92 17.08
CA GLU A 295 -10.28 -6.68 16.22
C GLU A 295 -11.76 -6.37 16.52
N GLU A 296 -12.15 -6.38 17.80
CA GLU A 296 -13.50 -6.00 18.26
C GLU A 296 -13.92 -4.60 17.78
N PHE A 297 -13.00 -3.63 17.85
CA PHE A 297 -13.32 -2.27 17.42
C PHE A 297 -13.35 -2.14 15.88
N VAL A 298 -12.53 -2.91 15.17
CA VAL A 298 -12.57 -2.97 13.69
C VAL A 298 -13.92 -3.51 13.22
N GLU A 299 -14.45 -4.55 13.85
CA GLU A 299 -15.79 -5.09 13.53
C GLU A 299 -16.89 -4.06 13.77
N GLN A 300 -16.84 -3.34 14.90
CA GLN A 300 -17.76 -2.23 15.18
C GLN A 300 -17.68 -1.15 14.09
N MET A 301 -16.47 -0.70 13.75
CA MET A 301 -16.26 0.31 12.70
C MET A 301 -16.79 -0.16 11.33
N LEU A 302 -16.62 -1.43 10.98
CA LEU A 302 -17.15 -2.00 9.73
C LEU A 302 -18.68 -1.96 9.67
N GLY A 303 -19.35 -2.18 10.80
CA GLY A 303 -20.80 -2.03 10.93
C GLY A 303 -21.25 -0.58 10.69
N ASP A 304 -20.58 0.38 11.33
CA ASP A 304 -20.93 1.80 11.23
C ASP A 304 -20.61 2.40 9.85
N LEU A 305 -19.57 1.89 9.18
CA LEU A 305 -19.11 2.35 7.87
C LEU A 305 -19.80 1.64 6.69
N HIS A 306 -20.88 0.88 6.92
CA HIS A 306 -21.54 0.09 5.87
C HIS A 306 -21.97 0.95 4.66
N GLU A 307 -22.31 2.22 4.88
CA GLU A 307 -22.75 3.14 3.84
C GLU A 307 -21.63 3.61 2.91
N LEU A 308 -20.36 3.34 3.25
CA LEU A 308 -19.23 3.60 2.34
C LEU A 308 -19.05 2.46 1.33
N ASN A 309 -19.66 1.29 1.55
CA ASN A 309 -19.63 0.16 0.60
C ASN A 309 -20.62 0.34 -0.56
N THR A 310 -21.62 1.22 -0.43
CA THR A 310 -22.61 1.43 -1.48
C THR A 310 -22.04 2.35 -2.56
N ARG A 311 -22.03 1.88 -3.82
CA ARG A 311 -21.59 2.64 -5.01
C ARG A 311 -22.48 3.86 -5.36
N GLU A 312 -23.47 4.18 -4.55
CA GLU A 312 -24.33 5.35 -4.74
C GLU A 312 -23.60 6.64 -4.32
N GLU A 313 -23.84 7.74 -5.03
CA GLU A 313 -23.28 9.06 -4.69
C GLU A 313 -23.69 9.47 -3.27
N THR A 314 -22.80 9.24 -2.31
CA THR A 314 -23.02 9.64 -0.93
C THR A 314 -22.95 11.15 -0.80
N LYS A 315 -23.98 11.78 -0.23
CA LYS A 315 -23.95 13.21 0.11
C LYS A 315 -22.85 13.46 1.15
N LEU A 316 -21.96 14.40 0.86
CA LEU A 316 -20.88 14.85 1.74
C LEU A 316 -21.29 16.13 2.50
N PRO A 317 -20.78 16.38 3.72
CA PRO A 317 -19.83 15.55 4.48
C PRO A 317 -20.51 14.37 5.19
N LYS A 318 -19.78 13.27 5.34
CA LYS A 318 -20.16 12.14 6.23
C LYS A 318 -19.24 12.12 7.43
N GLU A 319 -19.81 12.03 8.63
CA GLU A 319 -19.04 12.01 9.87
C GLU A 319 -19.38 10.77 10.69
N TYR A 320 -18.33 10.11 11.17
CA TYR A 320 -18.39 8.96 12.05
C TYR A 320 -17.61 9.30 13.31
N SER A 321 -18.18 9.04 14.49
CA SER A 321 -17.55 9.38 15.76
C SER A 321 -17.74 8.26 16.76
N TRP A 322 -16.64 7.90 17.42
CA TRP A 322 -16.60 6.94 18.51
C TRP A 322 -16.06 7.66 19.75
N PRO A 323 -16.91 8.36 20.53
CA PRO A 323 -16.47 9.17 21.68
C PRO A 323 -15.72 8.35 22.75
N GLU A 324 -16.19 7.12 23.01
CA GLU A 324 -15.56 6.14 23.90
C GLU A 324 -14.10 5.85 23.52
N LYS A 325 -13.81 5.89 22.22
CA LYS A 325 -12.47 5.67 21.66
C LYS A 325 -11.76 6.97 21.31
N LYS A 326 -12.37 8.14 21.48
CA LYS A 326 -11.80 9.45 21.11
C LYS A 326 -11.31 9.50 19.65
N LEU A 327 -12.06 8.85 18.76
CA LEU A 327 -11.77 8.81 17.32
C LEU A 327 -12.92 9.42 16.53
N LYS A 328 -12.59 10.28 15.58
CA LYS A 328 -13.53 10.82 14.59
C LYS A 328 -12.99 10.57 13.18
N ILE A 329 -13.86 10.18 12.26
CA ILE A 329 -13.57 10.08 10.83
C ILE A 329 -14.58 10.94 10.07
N SER A 330 -14.09 11.85 9.21
CA SER A 330 -14.95 12.60 8.29
C SER A 330 -14.56 12.34 6.83
N VAL A 331 -15.55 12.02 5.99
CA VAL A 331 -15.42 12.00 4.54
C VAL A 331 -15.93 13.33 4.00
N LEU A 332 -15.03 14.08 3.34
CA LEU A 332 -15.22 15.49 2.98
C LEU A 332 -15.07 15.70 1.46
N PRO A 333 -15.61 16.81 0.91
CA PRO A 333 -15.38 17.19 -0.47
C PRO A 333 -13.90 17.49 -0.77
N ASP A 334 -13.47 17.23 -2.00
CA ASP A 334 -12.10 17.46 -2.48
C ASP A 334 -11.59 18.88 -2.24
N SER A 335 -12.47 19.89 -2.29
CA SER A 335 -12.14 21.30 -2.08
C SER A 335 -11.50 21.59 -0.72
N VAL A 336 -11.71 20.72 0.28
CA VAL A 336 -11.08 20.83 1.61
C VAL A 336 -9.58 20.50 1.55
N PHE A 337 -9.18 19.61 0.65
CA PHE A 337 -7.80 19.13 0.53
C PHE A 337 -6.98 19.92 -0.48
N ASP A 338 -7.64 20.58 -1.44
CA ASP A 338 -6.98 21.31 -2.53
C ASP A 338 -6.48 22.71 -2.13
N ASN A 339 -6.75 23.15 -0.89
CA ASN A 339 -6.27 24.43 -0.35
C ASN A 339 -5.10 24.22 0.64
N PRO A 340 -3.84 24.39 0.22
CA PRO A 340 -2.67 24.25 1.10
C PRO A 340 -2.42 25.48 2.02
N LEU A 341 -3.39 26.38 2.19
CA LEU A 341 -3.22 27.69 2.86
C LEU A 341 -4.29 28.01 3.92
N GLN A 342 -4.86 27.01 4.59
CA GLN A 342 -5.55 27.22 5.86
C GLN A 342 -4.72 26.69 7.03
#